data_AF-A0A6V7K0L2-F1
#
_entry.id   AF-A0A6V7K0L2-F1
#
_cell.length_a   1.000
_cell.length_b   1.000
_cell.length_c   1.000
_cell.angle_alpha   90.00
_cell.angle_beta   90.00
_cell.angle_gamma   90.00
#
_symmetry.space_group_name_H-M   'P 1'
#
loop_
_entity.id
_entity.type
_entity.pdbx_description
1 polymer ?
#
loop_
_entity_poly.entity_id
_entity_poly.type
_entity_poly.pdbx_seq_one_letter_code
_entity_poly.pdbx_strand_id
1 'polypeptide(L)'
;LYTSLRLLNEHKENNYCCSFARHKTSLGLECWLDFDRVSYNWKAPRMLTECHLVTRGDIDDIVKKLTSQEYNLIRYTANIDLVIKLQAHIRGYLFRKRLSERYDHFRRNVQKIVKIQAYWRGALKRRAFKVMYSEYRKRQKLEWQRKRDSPEYWRENEDKIIKIQAFWRGKLARRAFLKLLRMEKPPFPVVRHFSAVLNFNAEDYDKDLQLQQLKNDVVQTI
;
A
#
# COMPACT_ATOMS: atom_id res chain seq x y z
N LEU A 1 -21.84 -25.44 59.09
CA LEU A 1 -22.47 -25.47 60.42
C LEU A 1 -21.84 -26.51 61.34
N TYR A 2 -21.93 -27.81 61.03
CA TYR A 2 -21.39 -28.89 61.88
C TYR A 2 -19.91 -28.72 62.23
N THR A 3 -19.06 -28.46 61.24
CA THR A 3 -17.62 -28.22 61.43
C THR A 3 -17.34 -26.97 62.28
N SER A 4 -18.07 -25.88 62.04
CA SER A 4 -17.92 -24.63 62.79
C SER A 4 -18.37 -24.75 64.25
N LEU A 5 -19.45 -25.51 64.50
CA LEU A 5 -19.93 -25.80 65.85
C LEU A 5 -18.97 -26.71 66.61
N ARG A 6 -18.39 -27.71 65.93
CA ARG A 6 -17.36 -28.56 66.52
C ARG A 6 -16.12 -27.76 66.94
N LEU A 7 -15.63 -26.87 66.09
CA LEU A 7 -14.49 -25.99 66.42
C LEU A 7 -14.82 -25.03 67.57
N LEU A 8 -16.05 -24.52 67.64
CA LEU A 8 -16.48 -23.71 68.77
C LEU A 8 -16.53 -24.54 70.06
N ASN A 9 -17.04 -25.76 69.99
CA ASN A 9 -17.12 -26.66 71.13
C ASN A 9 -15.71 -26.98 71.68
N GLU A 10 -14.79 -27.38 70.79
CA GLU A 10 -13.39 -27.62 71.14
C GLU A 10 -12.72 -26.36 71.72
N HIS A 11 -13.02 -25.17 71.19
CA HIS A 11 -12.48 -23.91 71.75
C HIS A 11 -13.03 -23.61 73.15
N LYS A 12 -14.34 -23.81 73.37
CA LYS A 12 -14.96 -23.52 74.66
C LYS A 12 -14.57 -24.53 75.74
N GLU A 13 -14.42 -25.81 75.40
CA GLU A 13 -13.93 -26.85 76.30
C GLU A 13 -12.47 -26.59 76.76
N ASN A 14 -11.63 -26.04 75.88
CA ASN A 14 -10.23 -25.75 76.21
C ASN A 14 -10.02 -24.44 76.98
N ASN A 15 -10.88 -23.44 76.78
CA ASN A 15 -10.68 -22.09 77.32
C ASN A 15 -11.57 -21.76 78.51
N TYR A 16 -12.65 -22.51 78.73
CA TYR A 16 -13.60 -22.26 79.80
C TYR A 16 -13.87 -23.52 80.61
N CYS A 17 -13.96 -23.38 81.94
CA CYS A 17 -14.23 -24.48 82.86
C CYS A 17 -15.57 -24.33 83.59
N CYS A 18 -16.35 -23.29 83.28
CA CYS A 18 -17.62 -23.00 83.95
C CYS A 18 -18.72 -23.87 83.35
N SER A 19 -19.33 -24.74 84.15
CA SER A 19 -20.46 -25.61 83.79
C SER A 19 -21.83 -25.01 84.07
N PHE A 20 -21.88 -23.78 84.60
CA PHE A 20 -23.13 -23.10 84.87
C PHE A 20 -23.71 -22.49 83.59
N ALA A 21 -24.96 -22.83 83.25
CA ALA A 21 -25.71 -22.09 82.23
C ALA A 21 -26.92 -21.37 82.83
N ARG A 22 -27.19 -20.19 82.28
CA ARG A 22 -28.37 -19.39 82.62
C ARG A 22 -29.58 -19.91 81.86
N HIS A 23 -30.65 -20.25 82.59
CA HIS A 23 -31.93 -20.67 82.02
C HIS A 23 -33.05 -19.70 82.44
N LYS A 24 -33.97 -19.41 81.51
CA LYS A 24 -35.18 -18.63 81.76
C LYS A 24 -36.38 -19.55 81.68
N THR A 25 -37.12 -19.65 82.78
CA THR A 25 -38.38 -20.41 82.84
C THR A 25 -39.49 -19.68 82.07
N SER A 26 -40.57 -20.38 81.75
CA SER A 26 -41.76 -19.82 81.07
C SER A 26 -42.42 -18.67 81.84
N LEU A 27 -42.19 -18.59 83.15
CA LEU A 27 -42.67 -17.53 84.04
C LEU A 27 -41.70 -16.32 84.11
N GLY A 28 -40.63 -16.32 83.32
CA GLY A 28 -39.64 -15.24 83.26
C GLY A 28 -38.60 -15.23 84.39
N LEU A 29 -38.63 -16.22 85.28
CA LEU A 29 -37.64 -16.36 86.36
C LEU A 29 -36.33 -16.95 85.82
N GLU A 30 -35.21 -16.34 86.23
CA GLU A 30 -33.85 -16.77 85.89
C GLU A 30 -33.32 -17.75 86.93
N CYS A 31 -32.83 -18.90 86.47
CA CYS A 31 -32.12 -19.87 87.30
C CYS A 31 -30.79 -20.27 86.66
N TRP A 32 -29.85 -20.70 87.50
CA TRP A 32 -28.53 -21.18 87.08
C TRP A 32 -28.50 -22.70 87.22
N LEU A 33 -28.24 -23.38 86.12
CA LEU A 33 -28.16 -24.84 86.05
C LEU A 33 -26.69 -25.25 86.08
N ASP A 34 -26.32 -26.10 87.03
CA ASP A 34 -25.03 -26.79 87.09
C ASP A 34 -25.16 -28.14 86.39
N PHE A 35 -24.48 -28.30 85.26
CA PHE A 35 -24.54 -29.52 84.46
C PHE A 35 -23.58 -30.61 84.95
N ASP A 36 -22.55 -30.30 85.73
CA ASP A 36 -21.63 -31.30 86.26
C ASP A 36 -22.24 -32.03 87.46
N ARG A 37 -22.97 -31.29 88.30
CA ARG A 37 -23.59 -31.81 89.54
C ARG A 37 -25.08 -32.08 89.42
N VAL A 38 -25.69 -31.79 88.26
CA VAL A 38 -27.14 -31.91 88.01
C VAL A 38 -27.95 -31.20 89.10
N SER A 39 -27.59 -29.95 89.37
CA SER A 39 -28.22 -29.13 90.43
C SER A 39 -28.63 -27.75 89.90
N TYR A 40 -29.55 -27.06 90.59
CA TYR A 40 -29.99 -25.73 90.19
C TYR A 40 -29.87 -24.75 91.37
N ASN A 41 -29.49 -23.50 91.06
CA ASN A 41 -29.38 -22.43 92.04
C ASN A 41 -30.13 -21.19 91.57
N TRP A 42 -30.89 -20.59 92.48
CA TRP A 42 -31.61 -19.32 92.25
C TRP A 42 -30.73 -18.08 92.39
N LYS A 43 -29.55 -18.22 93.02
CA LYS A 43 -28.57 -17.14 93.20
C LYS A 43 -27.38 -17.36 92.27
N ALA A 44 -26.91 -16.28 91.65
CA ALA A 44 -25.74 -16.32 90.76
C ALA A 44 -24.48 -16.79 91.51
N PRO A 45 -23.72 -17.76 90.98
CA PRO A 45 -22.41 -18.12 91.52
C PRO A 45 -21.46 -16.92 91.54
N ARG A 46 -20.60 -16.83 92.58
CA ARG A 46 -19.76 -15.63 92.83
C ARG A 46 -18.60 -15.44 91.84
N MET A 47 -18.26 -16.46 91.05
CA MET A 47 -17.17 -16.42 90.06
C MET A 47 -17.68 -17.04 88.74
N LEU A 48 -18.34 -16.22 87.92
CA LEU A 48 -18.87 -16.63 86.61
C LEU A 48 -17.86 -16.26 85.52
N THR A 49 -17.17 -17.27 84.97
CA THR A 49 -16.54 -17.19 83.65
C THR A 49 -17.53 -17.65 82.57
N GLU A 50 -17.21 -17.41 81.30
CA GLU A 50 -18.05 -17.90 80.20
C GLU A 50 -18.27 -19.41 80.31
N CYS A 51 -19.47 -19.87 79.95
CA CYS A 51 -19.81 -21.28 80.01
C CYS A 51 -19.05 -22.05 78.92
N HIS A 52 -18.51 -23.22 79.29
CA HIS A 52 -17.85 -24.13 78.34
C HIS A 52 -18.83 -24.80 77.37
N LEU A 53 -20.13 -24.78 77.70
CA LEU A 53 -21.19 -25.31 76.84
C LEU A 53 -21.53 -24.34 75.71
N VAL A 54 -21.89 -24.90 74.56
CA VAL A 54 -22.43 -24.14 73.43
C VAL A 54 -23.85 -23.68 73.76
N THR A 55 -24.06 -22.37 73.80
CA THR A 55 -25.36 -21.75 74.06
C THR A 55 -26.10 -21.48 72.76
N ARG A 56 -27.41 -21.27 72.86
CA ARG A 56 -28.24 -20.86 71.71
C ARG A 56 -27.73 -19.57 71.06
N GLY A 57 -27.22 -18.62 71.85
CA GLY A 57 -26.64 -17.38 71.32
C GLY A 57 -25.42 -17.64 70.44
N ASP A 58 -24.55 -18.57 70.84
CA ASP A 58 -23.39 -18.95 70.03
C ASP A 58 -23.79 -19.63 68.72
N ILE A 59 -24.85 -20.45 68.75
CA ILE A 59 -25.41 -21.08 67.55
C ILE A 59 -25.98 -20.02 66.62
N ASP A 60 -26.77 -19.08 67.14
CA ASP A 60 -27.38 -17.99 66.36
C ASP A 60 -26.30 -17.09 65.73
N ASP A 61 -25.21 -16.82 66.45
CA ASP A 61 -24.09 -16.02 65.95
C ASP A 61 -23.26 -16.77 64.90
N ILE A 62 -23.04 -18.08 65.07
CA ILE A 62 -22.42 -18.93 64.04
C ILE A 62 -23.28 -18.98 62.79
N VAL A 63 -24.60 -19.16 62.94
CA VAL A 63 -25.53 -19.18 61.80
C VAL A 63 -25.48 -17.83 61.08
N LYS A 64 -25.62 -16.70 61.78
CA LYS A 64 -25.50 -15.36 61.17
C LYS A 64 -24.18 -15.17 60.44
N LYS A 65 -23.06 -15.61 61.03
CA LYS A 65 -21.73 -15.51 60.43
C LYS A 65 -21.64 -16.35 59.15
N LEU A 66 -22.07 -17.60 59.18
CA LEU A 66 -22.04 -18.49 58.02
C LEU A 66 -22.96 -17.97 56.90
N THR A 67 -24.18 -17.56 57.25
CA THR A 67 -25.11 -16.96 56.29
C THR A 67 -24.54 -15.69 55.67
N SER A 68 -23.91 -14.81 56.46
CA SER A 68 -23.25 -13.60 55.93
C SER A 68 -22.08 -13.94 55.00
N GLN A 69 -21.30 -14.98 55.32
CA GLN A 69 -20.22 -15.47 54.47
C GLN A 69 -20.75 -16.01 53.14
N GLU A 70 -21.81 -16.81 53.15
CA GLU A 70 -22.46 -17.34 51.94
C GLU A 70 -22.98 -16.22 51.04
N TYR A 71 -23.69 -15.23 51.60
CA TYR A 71 -24.13 -14.05 50.84
C TYR A 71 -22.96 -13.27 50.21
N ASN A 72 -21.86 -13.10 50.96
CA ASN A 72 -20.67 -12.43 50.44
C ASN A 72 -20.02 -13.20 49.28
N LEU A 73 -19.98 -14.53 49.34
CA LEU A 73 -19.46 -15.37 48.26
C LEU A 73 -20.32 -15.26 46.99
N ILE A 74 -21.65 -15.29 47.14
CA ILE A 74 -22.59 -15.12 46.01
C ILE A 74 -22.43 -13.72 45.40
N ARG A 75 -22.29 -12.68 46.24
CA ARG A 75 -22.06 -11.31 45.76
C ARG A 75 -20.71 -11.18 45.05
N TYR A 76 -19.66 -11.79 45.58
CA TYR A 76 -18.32 -11.75 44.99
C TYR A 76 -18.28 -12.43 43.62
N THR A 77 -18.88 -13.62 43.50
CA THR A 77 -18.99 -14.35 42.23
C THR A 77 -19.79 -13.57 41.19
N ALA A 78 -20.95 -13.01 41.57
CA ALA A 78 -21.73 -12.14 40.67
C ALA A 78 -20.93 -10.91 40.20
N ASN A 79 -20.15 -10.28 41.08
CA ASN A 79 -19.29 -9.16 40.70
C ASN A 79 -18.19 -9.57 39.71
N ILE A 80 -17.58 -10.76 39.88
CA ILE A 80 -16.61 -11.29 38.92
C ILE A 80 -17.25 -11.43 37.54
N ASP A 81 -18.44 -12.01 37.45
CA ASP A 81 -19.13 -12.21 36.16
C ASP A 81 -19.42 -10.87 35.47
N LEU A 82 -19.83 -9.85 36.23
CA LEU A 82 -20.03 -8.50 35.70
C LEU A 82 -18.72 -7.89 35.18
N VAL A 83 -17.62 -8.04 35.92
CA VAL A 83 -16.30 -7.55 35.50
C VAL A 83 -15.83 -8.27 34.24
N ILE A 84 -15.98 -9.59 34.16
CA ILE A 84 -15.62 -10.38 32.96
C ILE A 84 -16.43 -9.92 31.75
N LYS A 85 -17.75 -9.72 31.90
CA LYS A 85 -18.61 -9.20 30.83
C LYS A 85 -18.17 -7.80 30.39
N LEU A 86 -17.91 -6.90 31.34
CA LEU A 86 -17.40 -5.56 31.04
C LEU A 86 -16.07 -5.61 30.29
N GLN A 87 -15.11 -6.43 30.75
CA GLN A 87 -13.83 -6.63 30.08
C GLN A 87 -14.00 -7.15 28.66
N ALA A 88 -14.91 -8.11 28.44
CA ALA A 88 -15.22 -8.63 27.11
C ALA A 88 -15.80 -7.54 26.20
N HIS A 89 -16.72 -6.71 26.70
CA HIS A 89 -17.27 -5.57 25.96
C HIS A 89 -16.20 -4.53 25.60
N ILE A 90 -15.32 -4.18 26.54
CA ILE A 90 -14.22 -3.23 26.31
C ILE A 90 -13.27 -3.78 25.23
N ARG A 91 -12.80 -5.03 25.36
CA ARG A 91 -11.93 -5.66 24.36
C ARG A 91 -12.57 -5.69 22.98
N GLY A 92 -13.86 -6.07 22.92
CA GLY A 92 -14.62 -6.07 21.67
C GLY A 92 -14.77 -4.69 21.04
N TYR A 93 -15.05 -3.66 21.85
CA TYR A 93 -15.12 -2.27 21.39
C TYR A 93 -13.78 -1.78 20.85
N LEU A 94 -12.69 -1.97 21.59
CA LEU A 94 -11.34 -1.55 21.17
C LEU A 94 -10.92 -2.20 19.85
N PHE A 95 -11.22 -3.50 19.68
CA PHE A 95 -10.94 -4.19 18.42
C PHE A 95 -11.74 -3.61 17.25
N ARG A 96 -13.05 -3.42 17.42
CA ARG A 96 -13.91 -2.83 16.38
C ARG A 96 -13.50 -1.40 16.04
N LYS A 97 -13.13 -0.59 17.03
CA LYS A 97 -12.61 0.77 16.83
C LYS A 97 -11.35 0.75 15.96
N ARG A 98 -10.35 -0.06 16.34
CA ARG A 98 -9.11 -0.22 15.56
C ARG A 98 -9.37 -0.67 14.12
N LEU A 99 -10.30 -1.61 13.94
CA LEU A 99 -10.69 -2.10 12.63
C LEU A 99 -11.35 -1.00 11.79
N SER A 100 -12.28 -0.24 12.37
CA SER A 100 -12.93 0.90 11.71
C SER A 100 -11.92 1.96 11.28
N GLU A 101 -11.01 2.35 12.17
CA GLU A 101 -9.96 3.34 11.88
C GLU A 101 -9.08 2.90 10.68
N ARG A 102 -8.75 1.60 10.62
CA ARG A 102 -7.99 1.02 9.51
C ARG A 102 -8.78 1.04 8.21
N TYR A 103 -10.06 0.67 8.23
CA TYR A 103 -10.93 0.76 7.06
C TYR A 103 -11.08 2.20 6.58
N ASP A 104 -11.27 3.16 7.48
CA ASP A 104 -11.37 4.57 7.14
C ASP A 104 -10.06 5.12 6.56
N HIS A 105 -8.91 4.67 7.08
CA HIS A 105 -7.62 4.97 6.48
C HIS A 105 -7.56 4.48 5.02
N PHE A 106 -7.91 3.23 4.75
CA PHE A 106 -7.90 2.73 3.37
C PHE A 106 -8.92 3.46 2.50
N ARG A 107 -10.15 3.64 2.99
CA ARG A 107 -11.24 4.32 2.28
C ARG A 107 -10.84 5.73 1.84
N ARG A 108 -10.23 6.52 2.74
CA ARG A 108 -9.72 7.87 2.45
C ARG A 108 -8.58 7.86 1.43
N ASN A 109 -7.83 6.77 1.32
CA ASN A 109 -6.66 6.67 0.46
C ASN A 109 -6.87 5.82 -0.80
N VAL A 110 -8.08 5.27 -1.05
CA VAL A 110 -8.36 4.42 -2.23
C VAL A 110 -7.88 5.07 -3.52
N GLN A 111 -8.23 6.34 -3.74
CA GLN A 111 -7.87 7.05 -4.97
C GLN A 111 -6.34 7.18 -5.14
N LYS A 112 -5.60 7.41 -4.04
CA LYS A 112 -4.13 7.46 -4.07
C LYS A 112 -3.53 6.09 -4.38
N ILE A 113 -4.05 5.03 -3.75
CA ILE A 113 -3.62 3.65 -3.98
C ILE A 113 -3.84 3.27 -5.45
N VAL A 114 -5.04 3.51 -5.98
CA VAL A 114 -5.38 3.25 -7.38
C VAL A 114 -4.46 4.03 -8.32
N LYS A 115 -4.17 5.31 -8.02
CA LYS A 115 -3.24 6.13 -8.81
C LYS A 115 -1.82 5.55 -8.84
N ILE A 116 -1.29 5.12 -7.69
CA ILE A 116 0.02 4.48 -7.60
C ILE A 116 0.04 3.16 -8.39
N GLN A 117 -0.99 2.32 -8.22
CA GLN A 117 -1.10 1.05 -8.93
C GLN A 117 -1.21 1.25 -10.44
N ALA A 118 -2.02 2.21 -10.90
CA ALA A 118 -2.18 2.54 -12.31
C ALA A 118 -0.86 3.06 -12.91
N TYR A 119 -0.16 3.94 -12.19
CA TYR A 119 1.16 4.42 -12.59
C TYR A 119 2.16 3.27 -12.75
N TRP A 120 2.23 2.37 -11.78
CA TRP A 120 3.13 1.22 -11.81
C TRP A 120 2.84 0.28 -12.98
N ARG A 121 1.57 -0.11 -13.17
CA ARG A 121 1.13 -0.94 -14.31
C ARG A 121 1.50 -0.27 -15.64
N GLY A 122 1.26 1.05 -15.74
CA GLY A 122 1.63 1.83 -16.92
C GLY A 122 3.14 1.88 -17.16
N ALA A 123 3.95 2.04 -16.11
CA ALA A 123 5.41 2.06 -16.20
C ALA A 123 5.97 0.74 -16.72
N LEU A 124 5.46 -0.39 -16.21
CA LEU A 124 5.82 -1.72 -16.69
C LEU A 124 5.51 -1.91 -18.18
N LYS A 125 4.29 -1.53 -18.61
CA LYS A 125 3.88 -1.63 -20.02
C LYS A 125 4.71 -0.73 -20.93
N ARG A 126 4.98 0.52 -20.53
CA ARG A 126 5.83 1.44 -21.29
C ARG A 126 7.26 0.93 -21.43
N ARG A 127 7.81 0.33 -20.37
CA ARG A 127 9.16 -0.27 -20.43
C ARG A 127 9.21 -1.42 -21.42
N ALA A 128 8.25 -2.34 -21.38
CA ALA A 128 8.15 -3.44 -22.33
C ALA A 128 7.97 -2.93 -23.77
N PHE A 129 7.07 -1.96 -23.97
CA PHE A 129 6.85 -1.35 -25.29
C PHE A 129 8.11 -0.67 -25.84
N LYS A 130 8.87 0.05 -25.00
CA LYS A 130 10.11 0.70 -25.42
C LYS A 130 11.15 -0.29 -25.96
N VAL A 131 11.29 -1.45 -25.31
CA VAL A 131 12.19 -2.52 -25.77
C VAL A 131 11.73 -3.05 -27.12
N MET A 132 10.47 -3.49 -27.21
CA MET A 132 9.88 -4.01 -28.45
C MET A 132 10.00 -3.01 -29.61
N TYR A 133 9.67 -1.74 -29.37
CA TYR A 133 9.76 -0.70 -30.39
C TYR A 133 11.20 -0.44 -30.85
N SER A 134 12.16 -0.53 -29.92
CA SER A 134 13.58 -0.39 -30.28
C SER A 134 14.07 -1.53 -31.18
N GLU A 135 13.61 -2.76 -30.95
CA GLU A 135 13.94 -3.91 -31.78
C GLU A 135 13.26 -3.82 -33.15
N TYR A 136 11.99 -3.45 -33.18
CA TYR A 136 11.26 -3.18 -34.42
C TYR A 136 11.98 -2.14 -35.28
N ARG A 137 12.40 -1.02 -34.68
CA ARG A 137 13.14 0.04 -35.38
C ARG A 137 14.50 -0.46 -35.91
N LYS A 138 15.22 -1.28 -35.14
CA LYS A 138 16.48 -1.90 -35.60
C LYS A 138 16.25 -2.81 -36.80
N ARG A 139 15.21 -3.65 -36.75
CA ARG A 139 14.83 -4.55 -37.85
C ARG A 139 14.49 -3.76 -39.11
N GLN A 140 13.61 -2.75 -38.99
CA GLN A 140 13.27 -1.86 -40.08
C GLN A 140 14.50 -1.21 -40.69
N LYS A 141 15.41 -0.67 -39.86
CA LYS A 141 16.65 -0.07 -40.36
C LYS A 141 17.51 -1.07 -41.15
N LEU A 142 17.63 -2.31 -40.67
CA LEU A 142 18.39 -3.36 -41.35
C LEU A 142 17.72 -3.76 -42.68
N GLU A 143 16.39 -3.87 -42.71
CA GLU A 143 15.62 -4.13 -43.93
C GLU A 143 15.80 -3.00 -44.95
N TRP A 144 15.73 -1.74 -44.52
CA TRP A 144 16.01 -0.58 -45.37
C TRP A 144 17.44 -0.57 -45.90
N GLN A 145 18.43 -0.90 -45.06
CA GLN A 145 19.83 -1.02 -45.50
C GLN A 145 19.98 -2.12 -46.55
N ARG A 146 19.44 -3.32 -46.30
CA ARG A 146 19.44 -4.43 -47.27
C ARG A 146 18.76 -4.06 -48.58
N LYS A 147 17.61 -3.39 -48.52
CA LYS A 147 16.88 -2.94 -49.71
C LYS A 147 17.69 -1.88 -50.47
N ARG A 148 18.27 -0.91 -49.76
CA ARG A 148 19.13 0.10 -50.36
C ARG A 148 20.38 -0.50 -51.00
N ASP A 149 21.02 -1.46 -50.34
CA ASP A 149 22.25 -2.08 -50.85
C ASP A 149 21.95 -3.12 -51.94
N SER A 150 20.68 -3.46 -52.16
CA SER A 150 20.26 -4.37 -53.23
C SER A 150 20.55 -3.77 -54.60
N PRO A 151 21.27 -4.48 -55.49
CA PRO A 151 21.48 -4.07 -56.88
C PRO A 151 20.18 -3.88 -57.66
N GLU A 152 19.14 -4.65 -57.33
CA GLU A 152 17.81 -4.57 -57.97
C GLU A 152 17.14 -3.23 -57.67
N TYR A 153 17.26 -2.74 -56.44
CA TYR A 153 16.70 -1.44 -56.04
C TYR A 153 17.34 -0.28 -56.80
N TRP A 154 18.65 -0.33 -57.02
CA TRP A 154 19.35 0.69 -57.80
C TRP A 154 18.98 0.64 -59.28
N ARG A 155 18.86 -0.57 -59.85
CA ARG A 155 18.41 -0.76 -61.23
C ARG A 155 17.00 -0.23 -61.47
N GLU A 156 16.07 -0.53 -60.57
CA GLU A 156 14.68 -0.03 -60.68
C GLU A 156 14.59 1.50 -60.60
N ASN A 157 15.52 2.15 -59.88
CA ASN A 157 15.50 3.60 -59.65
C ASN A 157 16.52 4.37 -60.52
N GLU A 158 17.17 3.72 -61.48
CA GLU A 158 18.22 4.30 -62.31
C GLU A 158 17.77 5.58 -63.03
N ASP A 159 16.60 5.55 -63.68
CA ASP A 159 16.05 6.72 -64.39
C ASP A 159 15.84 7.94 -63.49
N LYS A 160 15.39 7.70 -62.25
CA LYS A 160 15.18 8.76 -61.26
C LYS A 160 16.51 9.36 -60.82
N ILE A 161 17.53 8.51 -60.64
CA ILE A 161 18.88 8.93 -60.26
C ILE A 161 19.50 9.77 -61.38
N ILE A 162 19.38 9.33 -62.64
CA ILE A 162 19.88 10.08 -63.81
C ILE A 162 19.22 11.46 -63.89
N LYS A 163 17.89 11.54 -63.68
CA LYS A 163 17.17 12.82 -63.64
C LYS A 163 17.68 13.75 -62.53
N ILE A 164 17.89 13.22 -61.32
CA ILE A 164 18.44 14.00 -60.19
C ILE A 164 19.85 14.49 -60.51
N GLN A 165 20.71 13.63 -61.07
CA GLN A 165 22.07 14.00 -61.47
C GLN A 165 22.07 15.07 -62.55
N ALA A 166 21.23 14.92 -63.59
CA ALA A 166 21.09 15.91 -64.66
C ALA A 166 20.65 17.27 -64.11
N PHE A 167 19.67 17.29 -63.20
CA PHE A 167 19.24 18.50 -62.51
C PHE A 167 20.39 19.16 -61.72
N TRP A 168 21.17 18.37 -60.97
CA TRP A 168 22.32 18.90 -60.22
C TRP A 168 23.43 19.43 -61.12
N ARG A 169 23.76 18.74 -62.21
CA ARG A 169 24.73 19.21 -63.22
C ARG A 169 24.27 20.53 -63.82
N GLY A 170 23.00 20.64 -64.23
CA GLY A 170 22.41 21.87 -64.75
C GLY A 170 22.42 23.01 -63.73
N LYS A 171 22.06 22.74 -62.47
CA LYS A 171 22.11 23.73 -61.37
C LYS A 171 23.53 24.24 -61.12
N LEU A 172 24.53 23.35 -61.16
CA LEU A 172 25.93 23.71 -60.99
C LEU A 172 26.44 24.57 -62.15
N ALA A 173 26.15 24.16 -63.38
CA ALA A 173 26.50 24.91 -64.60
C ALA A 173 25.87 26.31 -64.57
N ARG A 174 24.57 26.42 -64.25
CA ARG A 174 23.88 27.72 -64.13
C ARG A 174 24.52 28.61 -63.06
N ARG A 175 24.87 28.05 -61.89
CA ARG A 175 25.56 28.80 -60.84
C ARG A 175 26.94 29.30 -61.30
N ALA A 176 27.70 28.47 -61.99
CA ALA A 176 29.00 28.83 -62.52
C ALA A 176 28.87 29.93 -63.59
N PHE A 177 27.89 29.82 -64.48
CA PHE A 177 27.59 30.85 -65.49
C PHE A 177 27.17 32.18 -64.86
N LEU A 178 26.30 32.16 -63.85
CA LEU A 178 25.91 33.39 -63.12
C LEU A 178 27.08 34.04 -62.39
N LYS A 179 28.03 33.26 -61.85
CA LYS A 179 29.26 33.81 -61.26
C LYS A 179 30.11 34.51 -62.30
N LEU A 180 30.17 33.97 -63.52
CA LEU A 180 30.89 34.60 -64.64
C LEU A 180 30.30 35.97 -64.99
N LEU A 181 28.97 36.08 -65.04
CA LEU A 181 28.29 37.33 -65.42
C LEU A 181 28.27 38.41 -64.33
N ARG A 182 28.27 38.01 -63.05
CA ARG A 182 28.02 38.93 -61.93
C ARG A 182 29.26 39.33 -61.15
N MET A 183 30.37 38.64 -61.32
CA MET A 183 31.62 38.96 -60.61
C MET A 183 32.50 39.83 -61.50
N GLU A 184 33.05 40.91 -60.95
CA GLU A 184 34.05 41.74 -61.66
C GLU A 184 35.33 40.94 -62.00
N LYS A 185 35.68 39.94 -61.17
CA LYS A 185 36.84 39.05 -61.37
C LYS A 185 36.43 37.58 -61.16
N PRO A 186 35.87 36.90 -62.18
CA PRO A 186 35.45 35.52 -62.05
C PRO A 186 36.67 34.58 -61.94
N PRO A 187 36.55 33.46 -61.18
CA PRO A 187 37.66 32.54 -60.98
C PRO A 187 38.00 31.78 -62.27
N PHE A 188 39.30 31.61 -62.54
CA PHE A 188 39.82 31.00 -63.78
C PHE A 188 39.18 29.66 -64.17
N PRO A 189 38.89 28.70 -63.26
CA PRO A 189 38.24 27.45 -63.64
C PRO A 189 36.84 27.63 -64.24
N VAL A 190 36.09 28.64 -63.78
CA VAL A 190 34.76 28.97 -64.30
C VAL A 190 34.87 29.60 -65.68
N VAL A 191 35.81 30.52 -65.86
CA VAL A 191 36.09 31.15 -67.16
C VAL A 191 36.55 30.10 -68.18
N ARG A 192 37.49 29.21 -67.79
CA ARG A 192 37.96 28.11 -68.64
C ARG A 192 36.82 27.17 -69.04
N HIS A 193 35.91 26.85 -68.11
CA HIS A 193 34.77 25.96 -68.39
C HIS A 193 33.79 26.54 -69.41
N PHE A 194 33.63 27.87 -69.45
CA PHE A 194 32.77 28.58 -70.41
C PHE A 194 33.54 29.29 -71.52
N SER A 195 34.86 29.05 -71.66
CA SER A 195 35.72 29.75 -72.63
C SER A 195 35.20 29.57 -74.06
N ALA A 196 34.77 28.35 -74.41
CA ALA A 196 34.16 28.07 -75.71
C ALA A 196 32.86 28.86 -75.95
N VAL A 197 32.12 29.20 -74.88
CA VAL A 197 30.90 30.03 -74.97
C VAL A 197 31.23 31.52 -75.01
N LEU A 198 32.34 31.93 -74.38
CA LEU A 198 32.81 33.31 -74.39
C LEU A 198 33.52 33.71 -75.69
N ASN A 199 34.09 32.75 -76.39
CA ASN A 199 34.76 32.96 -77.67
C ASN A 199 33.80 33.05 -78.87
N PHE A 200 32.48 33.03 -78.65
CA PHE A 200 31.52 33.29 -79.73
C PHE A 200 31.61 34.76 -80.16
N ASN A 201 32.43 35.00 -81.17
CA ASN A 201 32.46 36.25 -81.92
C ASN A 201 31.28 36.25 -82.91
N ALA A 202 30.68 37.42 -83.20
CA ALA A 202 29.55 37.53 -84.13
C ALA A 202 29.87 36.94 -85.53
N GLU A 203 31.15 37.02 -85.94
CA GLU A 203 31.65 36.43 -87.18
C GLU A 203 31.52 34.90 -87.27
N ASP A 204 31.61 34.17 -86.15
CA ASP A 204 31.48 32.72 -86.16
C ASP A 204 30.01 32.29 -86.32
N TYR A 205 29.06 33.10 -85.82
CA TYR A 205 27.63 32.88 -86.08
C TYR A 205 27.27 33.06 -87.56
N ASP A 206 27.79 34.12 -88.20
CA ASP A 206 27.54 34.37 -89.61
C ASP A 206 28.14 33.27 -90.50
N LYS A 207 29.33 32.76 -90.14
CA LYS A 207 29.95 31.63 -90.84
C LYS A 207 29.14 30.34 -90.68
N ASP A 208 28.66 30.04 -89.47
CA ASP A 208 27.85 28.84 -89.24
C ASP A 208 26.46 28.94 -89.91
N LEU A 209 25.89 30.15 -89.97
CA LEU A 209 24.65 30.42 -90.69
C LEU A 209 24.82 30.25 -92.21
N GLN A 210 25.92 30.77 -92.77
CA GLN A 210 26.28 30.56 -94.18
C GLN A 210 26.51 29.08 -94.48
N LEU A 211 27.17 28.33 -93.58
CA LEU A 211 27.36 26.88 -93.69
C LEU A 211 26.05 26.11 -93.70
N GLN A 212 25.06 26.51 -92.89
CA GLN A 212 23.72 25.93 -92.89
C GLN A 212 22.98 26.21 -94.20
N GLN A 213 23.09 27.43 -94.73
CA GLN A 213 22.51 27.80 -96.04
C GLN A 213 23.13 26.97 -97.17
N LEU A 214 24.46 26.89 -97.23
CA LEU A 214 25.19 26.06 -98.19
C LEU A 214 24.82 24.58 -98.10
N LYS A 215 24.66 24.02 -96.90
CA LYS A 215 24.20 22.63 -96.74
C LYS A 215 22.78 22.43 -97.27
N ASN A 216 21.86 23.37 -97.00
CA ASN A 216 20.51 23.31 -97.55
C ASN A 216 20.52 23.38 -99.08
N ASP A 217 21.32 24.26 -99.66
CA ASP A 217 21.43 24.38 -101.12
C ASP A 217 21.99 23.09 -101.73
N VAL A 218 23.04 22.50 -101.15
CA VAL A 218 23.59 21.21 -101.60
C VAL A 218 22.54 20.10 -101.51
N VAL A 219 21.78 20.03 -100.42
CA VAL A 219 20.68 19.06 -100.25
C VAL A 219 19.55 19.29 -101.24
N GLN A 220 19.29 20.53 -101.67
CA GLN A 220 18.30 20.83 -102.72
C GLN A 220 18.82 20.59 -104.14
N THR A 221 20.14 20.57 -104.35
CA THR A 221 20.77 20.28 -105.66
C THR A 221 21.07 18.80 -105.92
N ILE A 222 20.82 17.92 -104.96
CA ILE A 222 20.87 16.46 -105.11
C ILE A 222 19.44 15.93 -105.22
#